data_AF-A0A221NSI7-F1
#
_entry.id   AF-A0A221NSI7-F1
#
_cell.length_a   1.000
_cell.length_b   1.000
_cell.length_c   1.000
_cell.angle_alpha   90.00
_cell.angle_beta   90.00
_cell.angle_gamma   90.00
#
_symmetry.space_group_name_H-M   'P 1'
#
loop_
_entity.id
_entity.type
_entity.pdbx_description
1 polymer ?
#
loop_
_entity_poly.entity_id
_entity_poly.type
_entity_poly.pdbx_seq_one_letter_code
_entity_poly.pdbx_strand_id
1 'polypeptide(L)'
;MNNRRRQQLLQSVAPLLTEGEQVEFTSLAKVGSVSVKRRVLTSALVGVLSAGTVIATVQPRPMYLALTDRQLLFFDAKTTTGRPGELLLAMPRELTSAAPMQKALLGLGLQTVLTVQGQEKGLKLTFPPAGKAAGRDLVSRLAVTA
;
A
#
# COMPACT_ATOMS: atom_id res chain seq x y z
N MET A 1 -7.17 1.89 -13.39
CA MET A 1 -6.41 3.14 -13.63
C MET A 1 -6.14 3.25 -15.12
N ASN A 2 -6.23 4.44 -15.73
CA ASN A 2 -5.94 4.58 -17.16
C ASN A 2 -4.42 4.70 -17.44
N ASN A 3 -4.01 4.53 -18.70
CA ASN A 3 -2.59 4.52 -19.08
C ASN A 3 -1.89 5.87 -18.81
N ARG A 4 -2.58 6.99 -19.05
CA ARG A 4 -2.04 8.34 -18.80
C ARG A 4 -1.67 8.54 -17.32
N ARG A 5 -2.54 8.13 -16.38
CA ARG A 5 -2.25 8.21 -14.93
C ARG A 5 -1.14 7.26 -14.53
N ARG A 6 -1.07 6.07 -15.14
CA ARG A 6 0.04 5.12 -14.95
C ARG A 6 1.37 5.77 -15.32
N GLN A 7 1.48 6.37 -16.50
CA GLN A 7 2.70 7.04 -16.95
C GLN A 7 3.11 8.20 -16.03
N GLN A 8 2.15 9.03 -15.60
CA GLN A 8 2.41 10.10 -14.65
C GLN A 8 2.94 9.57 -13.31
N LEU A 9 2.39 8.46 -12.83
CA LEU A 9 2.87 7.83 -11.60
C LEU A 9 4.29 7.29 -11.77
N LEU A 10 4.58 6.63 -12.90
CA LEU A 10 5.92 6.14 -13.20
C LEU A 10 6.95 7.29 -13.26
N GLN A 11 6.57 8.46 -13.80
CA GLN A 11 7.41 9.66 -13.76
C GLN A 11 7.66 10.16 -12.34
N SER A 12 6.67 10.09 -11.45
CA SER A 12 6.83 10.44 -10.04
C SER A 12 7.69 9.43 -9.27
N VAL A 13 7.64 8.15 -9.65
CA VAL A 13 8.40 7.07 -9.02
C VAL A 13 9.86 7.06 -9.47
N ALA A 14 10.14 7.32 -10.76
CA ALA A 14 11.47 7.24 -11.35
C ALA A 14 12.61 7.88 -10.53
N PRO A 15 12.49 9.12 -9.99
CA PRO A 15 13.56 9.72 -9.21
C PRO A 15 13.75 9.12 -7.80
N LEU A 16 12.82 8.26 -7.35
CA LEU A 16 12.86 7.61 -6.04
C LEU A 16 13.39 6.18 -6.12
N LEU A 17 13.64 5.67 -7.33
CA LEU A 17 14.16 4.34 -7.55
C LEU A 17 15.67 4.32 -7.32
N THR A 18 16.13 3.31 -6.59
CA THR A 18 17.55 2.99 -6.50
C THR A 18 18.01 2.30 -7.79
N GLU A 19 19.31 2.28 -8.07
CA GLU A 19 19.86 1.57 -9.22
C GLU A 19 19.41 0.09 -9.25
N GLY A 20 18.87 -0.32 -10.40
CA GLY A 20 18.32 -1.66 -10.62
C GLY A 20 16.91 -1.90 -10.04
N GLU A 21 16.34 -0.96 -9.30
CA GLU A 21 14.98 -1.08 -8.75
C GLU A 21 13.93 -0.93 -9.87
N GLN A 22 12.95 -1.83 -9.90
CA GLN A 22 11.95 -1.93 -10.96
C GLN A 22 10.53 -1.83 -10.40
N VAL A 23 9.67 -1.09 -11.11
CA VAL A 23 8.24 -1.00 -10.75
C VAL A 23 7.50 -2.23 -11.26
N GLU A 24 6.96 -3.03 -10.35
CA GLU A 24 6.21 -4.25 -10.66
C GLU A 24 4.70 -4.01 -10.79
N PHE A 25 4.17 -3.08 -9.99
CA PHE A 25 2.74 -2.86 -9.89
C PHE A 25 2.41 -1.40 -9.61
N THR A 26 1.28 -0.95 -10.15
CA THR A 26 0.77 0.40 -9.91
C THR A 26 -0.75 0.39 -9.79
N SER A 27 -1.31 1.13 -8.85
CA SER A 27 -2.76 1.23 -8.68
C SER A 27 -3.20 2.52 -7.99
N LEU A 28 -4.51 2.65 -7.80
CA LEU A 28 -5.17 3.71 -7.03
C LEU A 28 -6.08 3.04 -6.00
N ALA A 29 -5.95 3.42 -4.73
CA ALA A 29 -6.83 2.97 -3.67
C ALA A 29 -7.11 4.09 -2.67
N LYS A 30 -8.17 3.94 -1.87
CA LYS A 30 -8.34 4.76 -0.67
C LYS A 30 -7.50 4.16 0.45
N VAL A 31 -6.60 4.95 1.03
CA VAL A 31 -5.64 4.52 2.04
C VAL A 31 -5.87 5.31 3.33
N GLY A 32 -5.93 4.61 4.45
CA GLY A 32 -5.99 5.24 5.78
C GLY A 32 -5.45 4.31 6.86
N SER A 33 -4.98 4.89 7.96
CA SER A 33 -4.38 4.10 9.04
C SER A 33 -5.45 3.40 9.90
N VAL A 34 -5.12 2.20 10.35
CA VAL A 34 -5.93 1.39 11.26
C VAL A 34 -5.05 0.81 12.36
N SER A 35 -5.64 0.58 13.54
CA SER A 35 -4.97 -0.17 14.60
C SER A 35 -4.97 -1.66 14.24
N VAL A 36 -3.82 -2.33 14.37
CA VAL A 36 -3.66 -3.76 14.10
C VAL A 36 -3.25 -4.54 15.36
N LYS A 37 -3.48 -3.98 16.56
CA LYS A 37 -3.16 -4.60 17.85
C LYS A 37 -3.60 -6.07 17.97
N ARG A 38 -4.78 -6.42 17.45
CA ARG A 38 -5.26 -7.83 17.46
C ARG A 38 -4.58 -8.75 16.44
N ARG A 39 -3.99 -8.21 15.37
CA ARG A 39 -3.31 -9.00 14.31
C ARG A 39 -1.82 -9.21 14.60
N VAL A 40 -1.18 -8.27 15.29
CA VAL A 40 0.22 -8.40 15.74
C VAL A 40 0.38 -9.51 16.78
N LEU A 41 -0.64 -9.75 17.61
CA LEU A 41 -0.62 -10.81 18.62
C LEU A 41 -0.54 -12.22 17.99
N THR A 42 -1.05 -12.43 16.78
CA THR A 42 -1.06 -13.74 16.13
C THR A 42 0.24 -14.04 15.35
N SER A 43 1.08 -13.03 15.09
CA SER A 43 2.34 -13.16 14.36
C SER A 43 3.58 -13.20 15.27
N ALA A 44 3.41 -13.54 16.55
CA ALA A 44 4.47 -13.51 17.55
C ALA A 44 5.50 -14.64 17.35
N LEU A 45 6.40 -14.48 16.38
CA LEU A 45 7.65 -15.24 16.32
C LEU A 45 8.76 -14.52 15.53
N VAL A 46 8.98 -13.20 15.71
CA VAL A 46 10.23 -12.58 15.24
C VAL A 46 10.62 -11.39 16.14
N GLY A 47 11.85 -11.44 16.67
CA GLY A 47 12.47 -10.34 17.41
C GLY A 47 12.55 -9.08 16.56
N VAL A 48 12.07 -7.96 17.10
CA VAL A 48 11.87 -6.72 16.36
C VAL A 48 13.22 -6.03 16.08
N LEU A 49 13.76 -6.28 14.89
CA LEU A 49 14.59 -5.31 14.18
C LEU A 49 13.66 -4.43 13.33
N SER A 50 12.96 -3.50 13.97
CA SER A 50 12.27 -2.45 13.22
C SER A 50 13.35 -1.54 12.62
N ALA A 51 13.55 -1.62 11.31
CA ALA A 51 14.53 -0.83 10.56
C ALA A 51 14.17 0.69 10.47
N GLY A 52 13.63 1.27 11.55
CA GLY A 52 13.27 2.68 11.66
C GLY A 52 11.96 3.09 10.96
N THR A 53 11.24 2.18 10.29
CA THR A 53 9.98 2.53 9.61
C THR A 53 8.80 2.60 10.59
N VAL A 54 8.21 3.79 10.75
CA VAL A 54 7.00 4.02 11.56
C VAL A 54 5.81 4.32 10.65
N ILE A 55 4.69 3.61 10.83
CA ILE A 55 3.46 3.93 10.10
C ILE A 55 2.78 5.14 10.75
N ALA A 56 2.79 6.28 10.04
CA ALA A 56 2.11 7.50 10.47
C ALA A 56 0.57 7.32 10.50
N THR A 57 -0.12 8.16 11.28
CA THR A 57 -1.58 8.23 11.23
C THR A 57 -1.99 8.97 9.95
N VAL A 58 -2.71 8.28 9.07
CA VAL A 58 -3.16 8.79 7.77
C VAL A 58 -4.69 8.84 7.76
N GLN A 59 -5.25 10.02 7.53
CA GLN A 59 -6.68 10.17 7.29
C GLN A 59 -7.07 9.48 5.96
N PRO A 60 -8.16 8.69 5.92
CA PRO A 60 -8.55 7.93 4.72
C PRO A 60 -8.72 8.80 3.46
N ARG A 61 -7.76 8.73 2.53
CA ARG A 61 -7.77 9.52 1.29
C ARG A 61 -7.36 8.69 0.08
N PRO A 62 -7.77 9.06 -1.15
CA PRO A 62 -7.29 8.41 -2.36
C PRO A 62 -5.78 8.61 -2.50
N MET A 63 -5.04 7.54 -2.78
CA MET A 63 -3.61 7.56 -3.02
C MET A 63 -3.25 6.67 -4.20
N TYR A 64 -2.28 7.11 -4.97
CA TYR A 64 -1.60 6.27 -5.95
C TYR A 64 -0.57 5.39 -5.25
N LEU A 65 -0.45 4.16 -5.73
CA LEU A 65 0.41 3.13 -5.18
C LEU A 65 1.36 2.67 -6.26
N ALA A 66 2.65 2.55 -5.93
CA ALA A 66 3.62 1.82 -6.73
C ALA A 66 4.30 0.77 -5.84
N LEU A 67 4.32 -0.48 -6.29
CA LEU A 67 5.09 -1.55 -5.68
C LEU A 67 6.28 -1.82 -6.58
N THR A 68 7.46 -1.83 -5.99
CA THR A 68 8.73 -2.19 -6.61
C THR A 68 9.23 -3.54 -6.09
N ASP A 69 10.36 -4.02 -6.61
CA ASP A 69 11.08 -5.15 -6.04
C ASP A 69 11.49 -4.92 -4.56
N ARG A 70 11.60 -3.66 -4.12
CA ARG A 70 12.14 -3.30 -2.79
C ARG A 70 11.15 -2.65 -1.83
N GLN A 71 10.17 -1.89 -2.34
CA GLN A 71 9.32 -1.03 -1.49
C GLN A 71 7.94 -0.75 -2.08
N LEU A 72 7.04 -0.31 -1.21
CA LEU A 72 5.73 0.23 -1.56
C LEU A 72 5.75 1.74 -1.36
N LEU A 73 5.42 2.47 -2.40
CA LEU A 73 5.37 3.92 -2.44
C LEU A 73 3.92 4.41 -2.55
N PHE A 74 3.56 5.39 -1.74
CA PHE A 74 2.23 5.98 -1.67
C PHE A 74 2.31 7.46 -2.01
N PHE A 75 1.60 7.87 -3.06
CA PHE A 75 1.55 9.26 -3.51
C PHE A 75 0.15 9.83 -3.30
N ASP A 76 0.08 11.10 -2.91
CA ASP A 76 -1.21 11.78 -2.83
C ASP A 76 -1.93 11.74 -4.18
N ALA A 77 -3.25 11.54 -4.19
CA ALA A 77 -4.04 11.72 -5.39
C ALA A 77 -4.69 13.11 -5.35
N LYS A 78 -4.01 14.10 -5.96
CA LYS A 78 -4.45 15.50 -5.95
C LYS A 78 -5.89 15.58 -6.44
N THR A 79 -6.81 15.97 -5.56
CA THR A 79 -8.27 16.01 -5.86
C THR A 79 -8.60 16.95 -7.02
N THR A 80 -7.83 18.02 -7.18
CA THR A 80 -8.01 19.05 -8.22
C THR A 80 -7.61 18.59 -9.61
N THR A 81 -6.58 17.77 -9.75
CA THR A 81 -6.01 17.39 -11.06
C THR A 81 -6.09 15.90 -11.34
N GLY A 82 -6.43 15.09 -10.33
CA GLY A 82 -6.34 13.64 -10.31
C GLY A 82 -4.92 13.11 -10.56
N ARG A 83 -3.88 13.94 -10.53
CA ARG A 83 -2.49 13.52 -10.78
C ARG A 83 -1.86 12.97 -9.50
N PRO A 84 -0.88 12.06 -9.62
CA PRO A 84 0.03 11.77 -8.51
C PRO A 84 0.66 13.07 -7.99
N GLY A 85 0.58 13.26 -6.68
CA GLY A 85 1.16 14.37 -5.95
C GLY A 85 2.50 14.00 -5.34
N GLU A 86 2.75 14.52 -4.15
CA GLU A 86 3.96 14.20 -3.38
C GLU A 86 3.92 12.77 -2.84
N LEU A 87 5.11 12.21 -2.59
CA LEU A 87 5.25 10.97 -1.85
C LEU A 87 4.85 11.20 -0.39
N LEU A 88 3.85 10.46 0.08
CA LEU A 88 3.34 10.55 1.46
C LEU A 88 3.94 9.47 2.36
N LEU A 89 4.24 8.30 1.81
CA LEU A 89 4.75 7.17 2.58
C LEU A 89 5.55 6.23 1.67
N ALA A 90 6.62 5.67 2.23
CA ALA A 90 7.34 4.54 1.69
C ALA A 90 7.40 3.41 2.75
N MET A 91 7.20 2.16 2.32
CA MET A 91 7.26 0.99 3.19
C MET A 91 8.18 -0.06 2.58
N PRO A 92 9.11 -0.67 3.35
CA PRO A 92 9.95 -1.73 2.84
C PRO A 92 9.11 -2.98 2.52
N ARG A 93 9.26 -3.53 1.32
CA ARG A 93 8.46 -4.68 0.85
C ARG A 93 8.67 -5.90 1.74
N GLU A 94 9.92 -6.17 2.11
CA GLU A 94 10.30 -7.34 2.90
C GLU A 94 9.65 -7.37 4.29
N LEU A 95 9.41 -6.21 4.89
CA LEU A 95 8.76 -6.09 6.19
C LEU A 95 7.25 -5.86 6.08
N THR A 96 6.72 -5.73 4.86
CA THR A 96 5.31 -5.44 4.59
C THR A 96 4.55 -6.70 4.24
N SER A 97 3.51 -6.99 5.00
CA SER A 97 2.57 -8.08 4.73
C SER A 97 1.17 -7.54 4.44
N ALA A 98 0.40 -8.30 3.67
CA ALA A 98 -0.99 -8.01 3.36
C ALA A 98 -1.91 -9.07 3.97
N ALA A 99 -2.95 -8.61 4.66
CA ALA A 99 -4.04 -9.50 5.05
C ALA A 99 -4.82 -10.00 3.82
N PRO A 100 -5.50 -11.15 3.91
CA PRO A 100 -6.37 -11.65 2.84
C PRO A 100 -7.39 -10.60 2.39
N MET A 101 -7.75 -10.67 1.10
CA MET A 101 -8.72 -9.75 0.53
C MET A 101 -10.12 -9.95 1.12
N GLN A 102 -10.74 -8.86 1.56
CA GLN A 102 -12.10 -8.83 2.11
C GLN A 102 -13.02 -7.90 1.31
N LYS A 103 -14.34 -8.09 1.43
CA LYS A 103 -15.30 -7.13 0.87
C LYS A 103 -15.21 -5.81 1.65
N ALA A 104 -15.23 -4.70 0.92
CA ALA A 104 -15.34 -3.38 1.54
C ALA A 104 -16.75 -3.16 2.11
N LEU A 105 -16.93 -2.10 2.91
CA LEU A 105 -18.22 -1.74 3.49
C LEU A 105 -19.30 -1.59 2.40
N LEU A 106 -20.50 -2.11 2.66
CA LEU A 106 -21.62 -2.21 1.71
C LEU A 106 -21.33 -3.10 0.47
N GLY A 107 -20.27 -3.92 0.48
CA GLY A 107 -19.90 -4.79 -0.64
C GLY A 107 -19.32 -4.06 -1.86
N LEU A 108 -19.16 -2.74 -1.76
CA LEU A 108 -18.68 -1.89 -2.84
C LEU A 108 -17.16 -1.88 -2.88
N GLY A 109 -16.59 -2.83 -3.63
CA GLY A 109 -15.14 -2.93 -3.82
C GLY A 109 -14.50 -4.00 -2.96
N LEU A 110 -13.21 -3.83 -2.71
CA LEU A 110 -12.37 -4.82 -2.05
C LEU A 110 -11.41 -4.10 -1.11
N GLN A 111 -11.14 -4.67 0.06
CA GLN A 111 -10.22 -4.09 1.04
C GLN A 111 -9.22 -5.10 1.59
N THR A 112 -8.00 -4.63 1.85
CA THR A 112 -6.96 -5.35 2.60
C THR A 112 -6.33 -4.40 3.60
N VAL A 113 -5.57 -4.96 4.54
CA VAL A 113 -4.77 -4.19 5.50
C VAL A 113 -3.32 -4.60 5.31
N LEU A 114 -2.46 -3.60 5.08
CA LEU A 114 -1.02 -3.77 5.12
C LEU A 114 -0.52 -3.57 6.54
N THR A 115 0.40 -4.43 6.94
CA THR A 115 1.09 -4.37 8.23
C THR A 115 2.58 -4.37 8.01
N VAL A 116 3.30 -3.62 8.83
CA VAL A 116 4.76 -3.69 8.90
C VAL A 116 5.15 -4.45 10.14
N GLN A 117 6.11 -5.35 10.02
CA GLN A 117 6.62 -6.12 11.14
C GLN A 117 7.07 -5.21 12.29
N GLY A 118 6.63 -5.52 13.51
CA GLY A 118 6.94 -4.71 14.70
C GLY A 118 6.12 -3.41 14.84
N GLN A 119 5.13 -3.16 13.97
CA GLN A 119 4.24 -1.99 14.06
C GLN A 119 2.82 -2.38 14.50
N GLU A 120 2.29 -1.68 15.52
CA GLU A 120 0.90 -1.84 15.97
C GLU A 120 -0.14 -1.09 15.11
N LYS A 121 0.34 -0.27 14.17
CA LYS A 121 -0.48 0.41 13.16
C LYS A 121 -0.33 -0.30 11.83
N GLY A 122 -1.39 -0.30 11.04
CA GLY A 122 -1.41 -0.77 9.67
C GLY A 122 -2.11 0.22 8.75
N LEU A 123 -2.10 -0.06 7.46
CA LEU A 123 -2.80 0.74 6.44
C LEU A 123 -3.92 -0.07 5.86
N LYS A 124 -5.15 0.41 5.98
CA LYS A 124 -6.28 -0.14 5.26
C LYS A 124 -6.30 0.45 3.85
N LEU A 125 -6.29 -0.44 2.86
CA LEU A 125 -6.51 -0.11 1.46
C LEU A 125 -7.91 -0.53 1.06
N THR A 126 -8.64 0.37 0.41
CA THR A 126 -9.95 0.10 -0.17
C THR A 126 -9.89 0.40 -1.66
N PHE A 127 -9.99 -0.66 -2.46
CA PHE A 127 -10.04 -0.60 -3.91
C PHE A 127 -11.49 -0.41 -4.38
N PRO A 128 -11.75 0.55 -5.28
CA PRO A 128 -13.07 0.70 -5.88
C PRO A 128 -13.43 -0.53 -6.73
N PRO A 129 -14.71 -0.69 -7.14
CA PRO A 129 -15.13 -1.82 -7.98
C PRO A 129 -14.27 -2.04 -9.23
N ALA A 130 -13.87 -0.96 -9.91
CA ALA A 130 -12.97 -1.01 -11.08
C ALA A 130 -11.52 -1.42 -10.75
N GLY A 131 -11.13 -1.39 -9.47
CA GLY A 131 -9.79 -1.73 -8.97
C GLY A 131 -9.70 -3.09 -8.29
N LYS A 132 -10.77 -3.92 -8.32
CA LYS A 132 -10.79 -5.22 -7.62
C LYS A 132 -9.68 -6.17 -8.08
N ALA A 133 -9.42 -6.23 -9.39
CA ALA A 133 -8.35 -7.07 -9.95
C ALA A 133 -6.98 -6.61 -9.43
N ALA A 134 -6.73 -5.30 -9.43
CA ALA A 134 -5.50 -4.72 -8.92
C ALA A 134 -5.31 -4.99 -7.40
N GLY A 135 -6.39 -4.97 -6.62
CA GLY A 135 -6.32 -5.33 -5.20
C GLY A 135 -5.89 -6.78 -4.97
N ARG A 136 -6.38 -7.72 -5.78
CA ARG A 136 -5.97 -9.13 -5.72
C ARG A 136 -4.51 -9.33 -6.15
N ASP A 137 -4.12 -8.69 -7.26
CA ASP A 137 -2.75 -8.73 -7.77
C ASP A 137 -1.74 -8.18 -6.75
N LEU A 138 -2.08 -7.08 -6.06
CA LEU A 138 -1.25 -6.55 -4.98
C LEU A 138 -1.05 -7.58 -3.87
N VAL A 139 -2.12 -8.21 -3.38
CA VAL A 139 -2.04 -9.18 -2.28
C VAL A 139 -1.24 -10.42 -2.70
N SER A 140 -1.33 -10.87 -3.95
CA SER A 140 -0.52 -12.00 -4.43
C SER A 140 0.98 -11.70 -4.56
N ARG A 141 1.39 -10.43 -4.56
CA ARG A 141 2.79 -9.99 -4.67
C ARG A 141 3.46 -9.72 -3.32
N LEU A 142 2.69 -9.74 -2.24
CA LEU A 142 3.14 -9.47 -0.88
C LEU A 142 3.04 -10.73 -0.02
N ALA A 143 3.83 -10.78 1.05
CA ALA A 143 3.68 -11.82 2.04
C ALA A 143 2.27 -11.75 2.65
N VAL A 144 1.57 -12.88 2.71
CA VAL A 144 0.21 -12.94 3.27
C VAL A 144 0.31 -13.19 4.77
N THR A 145 -0.22 -12.28 5.58
CA THR A 145 -0.39 -12.50 7.02
C THR A 145 -1.58 -13.44 7.25
N ALA A 146 -1.32 -14.62 7.83
CA ALA A 146 -2.35 -15.60 8.21
C ALA A 146 -3.18 -15.12 9.41
#